data_AF-A0A0B8PPF7-F1
#
_entry.id   AF-A0A0B8PPF7-F1
#
_cell.length_a   1.000
_cell.length_b   1.000
_cell.length_c   1.000
_cell.angle_alpha   90.00
_cell.angle_beta   90.00
_cell.angle_gamma   90.00
#
_symmetry.space_group_name_H-M   'P 1'
#
loop_
_entity.id
_entity.type
_entity.pdbx_description
1 polymer ?
#
loop_
_entity_poly.entity_id
_entity_poly.type
_entity_poly.pdbx_seq_one_letter_code
_entity_poly.pdbx_strand_id
1 'polypeptide(L)'
;MMYWHGDKPITAHEFMQLMFDDLPKFFENEDKLREIWSDATTREQLLLSLAEHGYDAEKLGAMKELIDAENSDVYDVLAYVAYAAETKSRAARVADARATIDTVFIDTNQQDFIHFILDKYIEDGEGELLPKKMPSLLTLKYKTPKDAVDLFGSPAVIRDTFLGFQKHLYQ
;
A
#
# COMPACT_ATOMS: atom_id res chain seq x y z
N MET A 1 12.36 2.80 19.13
CA MET A 1 11.18 3.68 19.23
C MET A 1 10.58 3.60 20.64
N MET A 2 9.99 4.68 21.15
CA MET A 2 9.16 4.65 22.38
C MET A 2 7.68 4.69 21.99
N TYR A 3 6.87 3.79 22.56
CA TYR A 3 5.41 3.78 22.37
C TYR A 3 4.72 4.43 23.56
N TRP A 4 3.57 5.06 23.31
CA TRP A 4 2.81 5.77 24.33
C TRP A 4 1.32 5.47 24.21
N HIS A 5 0.64 5.35 25.34
CA HIS A 5 -0.82 5.33 25.44
C HIS A 5 -1.26 6.44 26.38
N GLY A 6 -1.80 7.53 25.82
CA GLY A 6 -1.93 8.79 26.53
C GLY A 6 -0.55 9.26 27.03
N ASP A 7 -0.45 9.57 28.32
CA ASP A 7 0.80 10.02 28.97
C ASP A 7 1.68 8.86 29.50
N LYS A 8 1.30 7.60 29.27
CA LYS A 8 2.02 6.43 29.78
C LYS A 8 2.90 5.80 28.69
N PRO A 9 4.21 5.58 28.92
CA PRO A 9 5.02 4.79 28.00
C PRO A 9 4.61 3.32 28.07
N ILE A 10 4.56 2.67 26.91
CA ILE A 10 4.20 1.25 26.79
C ILE A 10 5.28 0.51 25.99
N THR A 11 5.30 -0.81 26.15
CA THR A 11 6.16 -1.71 25.38
C THR A 11 5.61 -1.93 23.96
N ALA A 12 6.45 -2.45 23.08
CA ALA A 12 6.03 -2.83 21.72
C ALA A 12 4.93 -3.91 21.73
N HIS A 13 5.02 -4.85 22.67
CA HIS A 13 4.01 -5.90 22.87
C HIS A 13 2.67 -5.31 23.34
N GLU A 14 2.68 -4.41 24.33
CA GLU A 14 1.45 -3.72 24.76
C GLU A 14 0.84 -2.89 23.63
N PHE A 15 1.66 -2.25 22.79
CA PHE A 15 1.18 -1.52 21.63
C PHE A 15 0.52 -2.41 20.58
N MET A 16 1.10 -3.58 20.28
CA MET A 16 0.47 -4.58 19.40
C MET A 16 -0.86 -5.09 19.99
N GLN A 17 -0.94 -5.30 21.31
CA GLN A 17 -2.17 -5.71 21.96
C GLN A 17 -3.26 -4.63 21.83
N LEU A 18 -2.90 -3.36 22.05
CA LEU A 18 -3.83 -2.24 21.85
C LEU A 18 -4.32 -2.16 20.40
N MET A 19 -3.41 -2.33 19.43
CA MET A 19 -3.79 -2.40 18.02
C MET A 19 -4.79 -3.54 17.80
N PHE A 20 -4.47 -4.76 18.23
CA PHE A 20 -5.35 -5.91 18.09
C PHE A 20 -6.76 -5.63 18.63
N ASP A 21 -6.87 -5.03 19.81
CA ASP A 21 -8.15 -4.67 20.43
C ASP A 21 -8.91 -3.59 19.62
N ASP A 22 -8.19 -2.69 18.93
CA ASP A 22 -8.75 -1.60 18.13
C ASP A 22 -9.07 -1.99 16.67
N LEU A 23 -8.40 -2.99 16.09
CA LEU A 23 -8.56 -3.39 14.68
C LEU A 23 -10.03 -3.66 14.26
N PRO A 24 -10.89 -4.27 15.10
CA PRO A 24 -12.31 -4.46 14.78
C PRO A 24 -13.09 -3.16 14.49
N LYS A 25 -12.57 -1.98 14.85
CA LYS A 25 -13.16 -0.68 14.50
C LYS A 25 -12.95 -0.29 13.04
N PHE A 26 -11.94 -0.86 12.38
CA PHE A 26 -11.55 -0.52 11.01
C PHE A 26 -12.05 -1.55 9.98
N PHE A 27 -12.04 -2.84 10.33
CA PHE A 27 -12.50 -3.93 9.47
C PHE A 27 -12.92 -5.14 10.31
N GLU A 28 -13.87 -5.93 9.80
CA GLU A 28 -14.47 -7.06 10.52
C GLU A 28 -13.74 -8.40 10.33
N ASN A 29 -13.04 -8.57 9.22
CA ASN A 29 -12.32 -9.79 8.83
C ASN A 29 -11.22 -9.46 7.82
N GLU A 30 -10.36 -10.44 7.50
CA GLU A 30 -9.26 -10.27 6.55
C GLU A 30 -9.77 -9.97 5.13
N ASP A 31 -10.88 -10.57 4.71
CA ASP A 31 -11.46 -10.30 3.39
C ASP A 31 -11.88 -8.84 3.26
N LYS A 32 -12.45 -8.25 4.31
CA LYS A 32 -12.81 -6.83 4.33
C LYS A 32 -11.58 -5.93 4.36
N LEU A 33 -10.54 -6.30 5.12
CA LEU A 33 -9.25 -5.61 5.07
C LEU A 33 -8.69 -5.62 3.64
N ARG A 34 -8.70 -6.77 2.97
CA ARG A 34 -8.22 -6.93 1.59
C ARG A 34 -9.03 -6.11 0.61
N GLU A 35 -10.35 -6.08 0.74
CA GLU A 35 -11.24 -5.25 -0.09
C GLU A 35 -10.87 -3.76 0.05
N ILE A 36 -10.77 -3.26 1.29
CA ILE A 36 -10.39 -1.88 1.59
C ILE A 36 -8.97 -1.57 1.08
N TRP A 37 -8.04 -2.49 1.27
CA TRP A 37 -6.64 -2.26 0.96
C TRP A 37 -6.34 -2.35 -0.54
N SER A 38 -7.11 -3.13 -1.30
CA SER A 38 -6.91 -3.33 -2.73
C SER A 38 -7.20 -2.07 -3.57
N ASP A 39 -8.10 -1.20 -3.10
CA ASP A 39 -8.39 0.08 -3.75
C ASP A 39 -7.56 1.22 -3.14
N ALA A 40 -6.89 2.00 -3.99
CA ALA A 40 -5.97 3.04 -3.54
C ALA A 40 -6.65 4.17 -2.75
N THR A 41 -7.93 4.45 -3.01
CA THR A 41 -8.70 5.49 -2.32
C THR A 41 -9.08 5.03 -0.92
N THR A 42 -9.65 3.83 -0.80
CA THR A 42 -10.04 3.28 0.50
C THR A 42 -8.83 2.91 1.36
N ARG A 43 -7.71 2.50 0.74
CA ARG A 43 -6.42 2.34 1.44
C ARG A 43 -5.95 3.65 2.07
N GLU A 44 -5.97 4.76 1.32
CA GLU A 44 -5.57 6.06 1.86
C GLU A 44 -6.46 6.48 3.04
N GLN A 45 -7.77 6.24 2.94
CA GLN A 45 -8.72 6.51 4.03
C GLN A 45 -8.45 5.65 5.27
N LEU A 46 -8.15 4.36 5.10
CA LEU A 46 -7.79 3.47 6.20
C LEU A 46 -6.51 3.94 6.90
N LEU A 47 -5.48 4.31 6.14
CA LEU A 47 -4.23 4.84 6.69
C LEU A 47 -4.44 6.14 7.49
N LEU A 48 -5.30 7.05 6.99
CA LEU A 48 -5.66 8.26 7.72
C LEU A 48 -6.40 7.93 9.02
N SER A 49 -7.38 7.03 8.96
CA SER A 49 -8.15 6.61 10.14
C SER A 49 -7.26 5.94 11.19
N LEU A 50 -6.33 5.08 10.77
CA LEU A 50 -5.33 4.46 11.66
C LEU A 50 -4.47 5.54 12.34
N ALA A 51 -3.98 6.53 11.59
CA ALA A 51 -3.18 7.62 12.13
C ALA A 51 -3.96 8.47 13.16
N GLU A 52 -5.24 8.77 12.91
CA GLU A 52 -6.13 9.48 13.85
C GLU A 52 -6.32 8.72 15.17
N HIS A 53 -6.21 7.38 15.15
CA HIS A 53 -6.27 6.52 16.33
C HIS A 53 -4.89 6.26 16.95
N GLY A 54 -3.85 6.94 16.48
CA GLY A 54 -2.50 6.85 17.03
C GLY A 54 -1.61 5.79 16.39
N TYR A 55 -2.03 5.19 15.27
CA TYR A 55 -1.25 4.23 14.47
C TYR A 55 -0.70 4.90 13.20
N ASP A 56 0.13 5.93 13.38
CA ASP A 56 0.77 6.65 12.29
C ASP A 56 1.84 5.82 11.55
N ALA A 57 2.33 6.36 10.42
CA ALA A 57 3.32 5.69 9.58
C ALA A 57 4.62 5.35 10.31
N GLU A 58 5.04 6.15 11.29
CA GLU A 58 6.25 5.88 12.07
C GLU A 58 6.04 4.60 12.89
N LYS A 59 4.96 4.55 13.67
CA LYS A 59 4.61 3.38 14.51
C LYS A 59 4.37 2.13 13.69
N LEU A 60 3.64 2.24 12.59
CA LEU A 60 3.43 1.14 11.64
C LEU A 60 4.77 0.63 11.07
N GLY A 61 5.71 1.53 10.77
CA GLY A 61 7.06 1.19 10.34
C GLY A 61 7.83 0.39 11.40
N ALA A 62 7.83 0.82 12.67
CA ALA A 62 8.51 0.04 13.72
C ALA A 62 7.83 -1.30 14.02
N MET A 63 6.53 -1.45 13.74
CA MET A 63 5.87 -2.76 13.82
C MET A 63 6.33 -3.68 12.70
N LYS A 64 6.56 -3.17 11.48
CA LYS A 64 7.20 -3.96 10.42
C LYS A 64 8.56 -4.49 10.87
N GLU A 65 9.40 -3.66 11.47
CA GLU A 65 10.71 -4.09 12.01
C GLU A 65 10.55 -5.14 13.13
N LEU A 66 9.55 -4.99 14.00
CA LEU A 66 9.34 -5.91 15.12
C LEU A 66 8.95 -7.34 14.68
N ILE A 67 8.28 -7.46 13.54
CA ILE A 67 7.79 -8.74 13.00
C ILE A 67 8.60 -9.22 11.78
N ASP A 68 9.81 -8.66 11.58
CA ASP A 68 10.71 -8.96 10.45
C ASP A 68 10.03 -8.82 9.07
N ALA A 69 9.23 -7.76 8.90
CA ALA A 69 8.40 -7.50 7.72
C ALA A 69 8.63 -6.11 7.10
N GLU A 70 9.85 -5.56 7.18
CA GLU A 70 10.22 -4.24 6.65
C GLU A 70 10.00 -4.13 5.13
N ASN A 71 10.07 -5.27 4.45
CA ASN A 71 9.82 -5.37 3.01
C ASN A 71 8.36 -5.65 2.65
N SER A 72 7.46 -5.66 3.62
CA SER A 72 6.03 -5.93 3.44
C SER A 72 5.20 -4.64 3.58
N ASP A 73 3.92 -4.70 3.24
CA ASP A 73 3.02 -3.55 3.36
C ASP A 73 2.41 -3.50 4.76
N VAL A 74 1.85 -2.35 5.12
CA VAL A 74 1.02 -2.21 6.31
C VAL A 74 -0.17 -3.18 6.28
N TYR A 75 -0.67 -3.55 5.09
CA TYR A 75 -1.61 -4.67 4.96
C TYR A 75 -1.16 -5.92 5.71
N ASP A 76 0.09 -6.33 5.52
CA ASP A 76 0.64 -7.54 6.13
C ASP A 76 0.77 -7.40 7.64
N VAL A 77 1.11 -6.19 8.12
CA VAL A 77 1.15 -5.89 9.56
C VAL A 77 -0.25 -6.01 10.18
N LEU A 78 -1.25 -5.41 9.54
CA LEU A 78 -2.63 -5.44 10.03
C LEU A 78 -3.19 -6.87 10.03
N ALA A 79 -2.94 -7.64 8.97
CA ALA A 79 -3.36 -9.03 8.86
C ALA A 79 -2.62 -9.94 9.85
N TYR A 80 -1.32 -9.71 10.06
CA TYR A 80 -0.53 -10.42 11.08
C TYR A 80 -1.07 -10.15 12.48
N VAL A 81 -1.31 -8.88 12.83
CA VAL A 81 -1.81 -8.53 14.16
C VAL A 81 -3.22 -9.08 14.39
N ALA A 82 -4.15 -8.91 13.44
CA ALA A 82 -5.53 -9.35 13.62
C ALA A 82 -5.71 -10.88 13.54
N TYR A 83 -4.95 -11.56 12.67
CA TYR A 83 -5.24 -12.94 12.26
C TYR A 83 -4.04 -13.88 12.27
N ALA A 84 -2.86 -13.43 12.73
CA ALA A 84 -1.61 -14.18 12.67
C ALA A 84 -1.26 -14.67 11.26
N ALA A 85 -1.66 -13.91 10.23
CA ALA A 85 -1.37 -14.22 8.83
C ALA A 85 0.13 -14.10 8.53
N GLU A 86 0.64 -14.94 7.63
CA GLU A 86 2.02 -14.81 7.14
C GLU A 86 2.20 -13.50 6.37
N THR A 87 3.32 -12.82 6.58
CA THR A 87 3.63 -11.56 5.88
C THR A 87 4.18 -11.84 4.49
N LYS A 88 3.86 -10.97 3.53
CA LYS A 88 4.34 -11.09 2.14
C LYS A 88 5.14 -9.87 1.73
N SER A 89 6.37 -10.10 1.27
CA SER A 89 7.21 -9.03 0.76
C SER A 89 6.63 -8.41 -0.51
N ARG A 90 6.90 -7.11 -0.71
CA ARG A 90 6.53 -6.35 -1.91
C ARG A 90 7.02 -7.02 -3.19
N ALA A 91 8.26 -7.52 -3.19
CA ALA A 91 8.84 -8.23 -4.34
C ALA A 91 8.08 -9.53 -4.67
N ALA A 92 7.74 -10.34 -3.65
CA ALA A 92 6.94 -11.55 -3.85
C ALA A 92 5.52 -11.20 -4.32
N ARG A 93 4.92 -10.15 -3.76
CA ARG A 93 3.61 -9.64 -4.17
C ARG A 93 3.58 -9.24 -5.64
N VAL A 94 4.58 -8.50 -6.10
CA VAL A 94 4.71 -8.12 -7.52
C VAL A 94 4.93 -9.33 -8.40
N ALA A 95 5.79 -10.27 -8.00
CA ALA A 95 6.07 -11.47 -8.78
C ALA A 95 4.79 -12.29 -9.07
N ASP A 96 3.94 -12.46 -8.06
CA ASP A 96 2.69 -13.21 -8.19
C ASP A 96 1.65 -12.47 -9.04
N ALA A 97 1.58 -11.15 -8.95
CA ALA A 97 0.60 -10.33 -9.65
C ALA A 97 0.97 -10.05 -11.12
N ARG A 98 2.27 -10.13 -11.48
CA ARG A 98 2.81 -9.64 -12.76
C ARG A 98 2.08 -10.20 -13.97
N ALA A 99 1.90 -11.52 -14.03
CA ALA A 99 1.27 -12.18 -15.18
C ALA A 99 -0.20 -11.74 -15.35
N THR A 100 -0.93 -11.59 -14.25
CA THR A 100 -2.33 -11.12 -14.26
C THR A 100 -2.40 -9.67 -14.73
N ILE A 101 -1.53 -8.80 -14.21
CA ILE A 101 -1.45 -7.39 -14.61
C ILE A 101 -1.16 -7.28 -16.11
N ASP A 102 -0.16 -8.01 -16.63
CA ASP A 102 0.23 -7.94 -18.03
C ASP A 102 -0.86 -8.49 -18.98
N THR A 103 -1.71 -9.39 -18.47
CA THR A 103 -2.89 -9.90 -19.21
C THR A 103 -4.04 -8.89 -19.24
N VAL A 104 -4.25 -8.13 -18.16
CA VAL A 104 -5.33 -7.14 -18.06
C VAL A 104 -4.98 -5.85 -18.80
N PHE A 105 -3.74 -5.39 -18.71
CA PHE A 105 -3.24 -4.18 -19.34
C PHE A 105 -2.41 -4.56 -20.56
N ILE A 106 -3.04 -4.61 -21.74
CA ILE A 106 -2.40 -5.09 -22.99
C ILE A 106 -1.62 -4.00 -23.73
N ASP A 107 -1.86 -2.72 -23.43
CA ASP A 107 -1.18 -1.61 -24.07
C ASP A 107 0.25 -1.47 -23.53
N THR A 108 1.23 -1.36 -24.43
CA THR A 108 2.65 -1.32 -24.06
C THR A 108 2.99 -0.11 -23.19
N ASN A 109 2.37 1.06 -23.41
CA ASN A 109 2.64 2.24 -22.59
C ASN A 109 2.06 2.07 -21.18
N GLN A 110 0.88 1.45 -21.05
CA GLN A 110 0.31 1.08 -19.75
C GLN A 110 1.22 0.11 -18.99
N GLN A 111 1.66 -0.97 -19.64
CA GLN A 111 2.56 -1.96 -19.01
C GLN A 111 3.86 -1.31 -18.55
N ASP A 112 4.53 -0.54 -19.42
CA ASP A 112 5.78 0.13 -19.09
C ASP A 112 5.63 1.11 -17.91
N PHE A 113 4.49 1.82 -17.82
CA PHE A 113 4.21 2.68 -16.67
C PHE A 113 3.93 1.87 -15.40
N ILE A 114 3.13 0.81 -15.48
CA ILE A 114 2.84 -0.05 -14.34
C ILE A 114 4.14 -0.68 -13.82
N HIS A 115 4.99 -1.25 -14.68
CA HIS A 115 6.25 -1.87 -14.26
C HIS A 115 7.17 -0.86 -13.57
N PHE A 116 7.26 0.36 -14.09
CA PHE A 116 7.99 1.44 -13.41
C PHE A 116 7.43 1.75 -12.01
N ILE A 117 6.11 1.80 -11.85
CA ILE A 117 5.49 2.02 -10.54
C ILE A 117 5.76 0.84 -9.61
N LEU A 118 5.71 -0.40 -10.12
CA LEU A 118 5.97 -1.61 -9.34
C LEU A 118 7.42 -1.65 -8.85
N ASP A 119 8.39 -1.22 -9.67
CA ASP A 119 9.79 -1.10 -9.26
C ASP A 119 9.93 -0.07 -8.12
N LYS A 120 9.29 1.11 -8.27
CA LYS A 120 9.26 2.14 -7.22
C LYS A 120 8.57 1.65 -5.95
N TYR A 121 7.49 0.89 -6.08
CA TYR A 121 6.79 0.28 -4.94
C TYR A 121 7.67 -0.72 -4.20
N ILE A 122 8.40 -1.59 -4.90
CA ILE A 122 9.33 -2.55 -4.30
C ILE A 122 10.47 -1.83 -3.56
N GLU A 123 10.97 -0.72 -4.10
CA GLU A 123 12.03 0.08 -3.48
C GLU A 123 11.48 0.89 -2.29
N ASP A 124 10.51 1.76 -2.53
CA ASP A 124 10.16 2.89 -1.66
C ASP A 124 8.89 2.66 -0.81
N GLY A 125 8.05 1.68 -1.15
CA GLY A 125 6.95 1.19 -0.31
C GLY A 125 5.56 1.45 -0.87
N GLU A 126 4.53 0.98 -0.16
CA GLU A 126 3.12 1.15 -0.52
C GLU A 126 2.69 2.62 -0.64
N GLY A 127 3.48 3.53 -0.06
CA GLY A 127 3.30 4.97 -0.23
C GLY A 127 3.31 5.39 -1.70
N GLU A 128 4.09 4.73 -2.57
CA GLU A 128 4.14 5.02 -4.02
C GLU A 128 2.82 4.72 -4.74
N LEU A 129 1.99 3.86 -4.16
CA LEU A 129 0.72 3.46 -4.74
C LEU A 129 -0.43 4.43 -4.40
N LEU A 130 -0.19 5.44 -3.56
CA LEU A 130 -1.22 6.41 -3.18
C LEU A 130 -1.60 7.33 -4.36
N PRO A 131 -2.89 7.70 -4.54
CA PRO A 131 -3.33 8.55 -5.66
C PRO A 131 -2.55 9.87 -5.78
N LYS A 132 -2.14 10.45 -4.64
CA LYS A 132 -1.36 11.69 -4.60
C LYS A 132 0.06 11.58 -5.16
N LYS A 133 0.62 10.37 -5.31
CA LYS A 133 1.96 10.12 -5.87
C LYS A 133 1.99 10.11 -7.39
N MET A 134 0.84 9.89 -8.03
CA MET A 134 0.74 9.78 -9.48
C MET A 134 1.40 10.97 -10.22
N PRO A 135 1.17 12.26 -9.85
CA PRO A 135 1.82 13.38 -10.55
C PRO A 135 3.36 13.37 -10.47
N SER A 136 3.93 13.02 -9.32
CA SER A 136 5.39 12.92 -9.15
C SER A 136 5.98 11.74 -9.92
N LEU A 137 5.30 10.59 -9.94
CA LEU A 137 5.73 9.41 -10.69
C LEU A 137 5.68 9.65 -12.21
N LEU A 138 4.65 10.34 -12.70
CA LEU A 138 4.56 10.76 -14.10
C LEU A 138 5.70 11.70 -14.47
N THR A 139 5.98 12.69 -13.63
CA THR A 139 7.09 13.63 -13.84
C THR A 139 8.43 12.90 -13.82
N LEU A 140 8.62 11.93 -12.92
CA LEU A 140 9.84 11.14 -12.80
C LEU A 140 10.10 10.26 -14.04
N LYS A 141 9.06 9.60 -14.58
CA LYS A 141 9.21 8.74 -15.76
C LYS A 141 9.23 9.50 -17.08
N TYR A 142 8.33 10.48 -17.25
CA TYR A 142 8.07 11.13 -18.54
C TYR A 142 8.58 12.58 -18.64
N LYS A 143 9.24 13.10 -17.61
CA LYS A 143 9.75 14.49 -17.49
C LYS A 143 8.65 15.54 -17.32
N THR A 144 7.57 15.48 -18.10
CA THR A 144 6.42 16.38 -17.95
C THR A 144 5.09 15.64 -18.01
N PRO A 145 4.03 16.14 -17.35
CA PRO A 145 2.68 15.57 -17.49
C PRO A 145 2.15 15.59 -18.93
N LYS A 146 2.60 16.55 -19.75
CA LYS A 146 2.20 16.65 -21.15
C LYS A 146 2.73 15.46 -21.97
N ASP A 147 4.00 15.11 -21.78
CA ASP A 147 4.63 13.98 -22.49
C ASP A 147 3.91 12.66 -22.17
N ALA A 148 3.46 12.49 -20.92
CA ALA A 148 2.63 11.36 -20.54
C ALA A 148 1.25 11.39 -21.23
N VAL A 149 0.58 12.54 -21.29
CA VAL A 149 -0.72 12.64 -21.98
C VAL A 149 -0.59 12.36 -23.48
N ASP A 150 0.49 12.81 -24.12
CA ASP A 150 0.75 12.54 -25.54
C ASP A 150 0.94 11.04 -25.84
N LEU A 151 1.44 10.26 -24.86
CA LEU A 151 1.58 8.80 -24.96
C LEU A 151 0.29 8.02 -24.65
N PHE A 152 -0.48 8.47 -23.65
CA PHE A 152 -1.67 7.76 -23.15
C PHE A 152 -2.99 8.25 -23.79
N GLY A 153 -2.94 9.35 -24.54
CA GLY A 153 -4.08 9.99 -25.20
C GLY A 153 -4.95 10.84 -24.27
N SER A 154 -5.05 10.52 -22.98
CA SER A 154 -5.77 11.38 -22.02
C SER A 154 -5.32 11.20 -20.56
N PRO A 155 -5.51 12.22 -19.70
CA PRO A 155 -5.29 12.08 -18.26
C PRO A 155 -6.16 11.00 -17.60
N ALA A 156 -7.36 10.74 -18.13
CA ALA A 156 -8.26 9.72 -17.60
C ALA A 156 -7.66 8.31 -17.74
N VAL A 157 -7.12 7.98 -18.91
CA VAL A 157 -6.46 6.69 -19.15
C VAL A 157 -5.28 6.50 -18.21
N ILE A 158 -4.47 7.55 -17.97
CA ILE A 158 -3.35 7.49 -17.02
C ILE A 158 -3.85 7.17 -15.60
N ARG A 159 -4.89 7.89 -15.15
CA ARG A 159 -5.48 7.69 -13.82
C ARG A 159 -6.06 6.28 -13.69
N ASP A 160 -6.83 5.83 -14.67
CA ASP A 160 -7.46 4.51 -14.66
C ASP A 160 -6.41 3.39 -14.70
N THR A 161 -5.31 3.60 -15.43
CA THR A 161 -4.16 2.70 -15.42
C THR A 161 -3.55 2.64 -14.02
N PHE A 162 -3.20 3.80 -13.44
CA PHE A 162 -2.55 3.90 -12.13
C PHE A 162 -3.37 3.28 -10.99
N LEU A 163 -4.68 3.50 -10.98
CA LEU A 163 -5.57 2.98 -9.94
C LEU A 163 -5.95 1.51 -10.20
N GLY A 164 -6.21 1.18 -11.47
CA GLY A 164 -6.82 -0.08 -11.86
C GLY A 164 -5.93 -1.30 -11.65
N PHE A 165 -4.61 -1.17 -11.80
CA PHE A 165 -3.72 -2.33 -11.67
C PHE A 165 -3.57 -2.80 -10.21
N GLN A 166 -3.70 -1.88 -9.26
CA GLN A 166 -3.28 -2.11 -7.87
C GLN A 166 -4.06 -3.20 -7.16
N LYS A 167 -5.35 -3.37 -7.49
CA LYS A 167 -6.17 -4.45 -6.93
C LYS A 167 -5.56 -5.83 -7.18
N HIS A 168 -4.84 -6.01 -8.29
CA HIS A 168 -4.23 -7.28 -8.64
C HIS A 168 -3.02 -7.64 -7.76
N LEU A 169 -2.49 -6.69 -6.97
CA LEU A 169 -1.44 -6.96 -6.01
C LEU A 169 -1.94 -7.74 -4.77
N TYR A 170 -3.24 -7.76 -4.51
CA TYR A 170 -3.81 -8.38 -3.31
C TYR A 170 -4.86 -9.45 -3.65
N GLN A 171 -4.86 -9.93 -4.89
CA GLN A 171 -5.73 -11.02 -5.35
C GLN A 171 -5.14 -12.40 -5.06
#